data_AF-A0A957BWU8-F1
#
_entry.id   AF-A0A957BWU8-F1
#
_cell.length_a   1.000
_cell.length_b   1.000
_cell.length_c   1.000
_cell.angle_alpha   90.00
_cell.angle_beta   90.00
_cell.angle_gamma   90.00
#
_symmetry.space_group_name_H-M   'P 1'
#
loop_
_entity.id
_entity.type
_entity.pdbx_description
1 polymer ?
#
loop_
_entity_poly.entity_id
_entity_poly.type
_entity_poly.pdbx_seq_one_letter_code
_entity_poly.pdbx_strand_id
1 'polypeptide(L)'
;GLQAITTAYWRFAQENPELYEVMYGLGGIHIEKEEAQKPPEVQAVIAEVLDALAVWAQAEDVTLPDVTDAFQVLWGMIHGLVTLGMSGRLVESKGERDHTHTLLQQGLAAILNGWRQQA
;
A
#
# COMPACT_ATOMS: atom_id res chain seq x y z
N GLY A 1 7.94 4.82 -8.20
CA GLY A 1 6.88 4.07 -8.91
C GLY A 1 6.23 3.05 -7.99
N LEU A 2 4.97 2.67 -8.24
CA LEU A 2 4.09 1.98 -7.28
C LEU A 2 4.65 0.66 -6.73
N GLN A 3 5.39 -0.12 -7.53
CA GLN A 3 6.04 -1.35 -7.08
C GLN A 3 7.12 -1.10 -6.00
N ALA A 4 7.89 -0.02 -6.16
CA ALA A 4 8.93 0.36 -5.21
C ALA A 4 8.34 0.85 -3.90
N ILE A 5 7.27 1.65 -3.95
CA ILE A 5 6.51 2.09 -2.77
C ILE A 5 5.96 0.87 -2.01
N THR A 6 5.33 -0.06 -2.73
CA THR A 6 4.79 -1.30 -2.15
C THR A 6 5.87 -2.12 -1.46
N THR A 7 7.04 -2.25 -2.10
CA THR A 7 8.20 -2.94 -1.51
C THR A 7 8.75 -2.22 -0.28
N ALA A 8 8.84 -0.89 -0.34
CA ALA A 8 9.32 -0.07 0.77
C ALA A 8 8.39 -0.15 1.99
N TYR A 9 7.07 -0.19 1.76
CA TYR A 9 6.09 -0.34 2.83
C TYR A 9 6.23 -1.70 3.54
N TRP A 10 6.44 -2.78 2.79
CA TRP A 10 6.71 -4.10 3.37
C TRP A 10 8.02 -4.13 4.17
N ARG A 11 9.10 -3.59 3.59
CA ARG A 11 10.39 -3.50 4.28
C ARG A 11 10.30 -2.68 5.56
N PHE A 12 9.59 -1.56 5.55
CA PHE A 12 9.37 -0.76 6.75
C PHE A 12 8.73 -1.60 7.87
N ALA A 13 7.70 -2.38 7.56
CA ALA A 13 7.04 -3.25 8.53
C ALA A 13 7.96 -4.36 9.07
N GLN A 14 8.81 -4.94 8.21
CA GLN A 14 9.78 -5.96 8.59
C GLN A 14 10.93 -5.40 9.44
N GLU A 15 11.46 -4.24 9.05
CA GLU A 15 12.62 -3.60 9.68
C GLU A 15 12.24 -2.89 10.99
N ASN A 16 10.98 -2.49 11.15
CA ASN A 16 10.48 -1.72 12.30
C ASN A 16 9.12 -2.27 12.81
N PRO A 17 9.05 -3.54 13.24
CA PRO A 17 7.79 -4.19 13.60
C PRO A 17 7.07 -3.48 14.76
N GLU A 18 7.79 -3.02 15.79
CA GLU A 18 7.20 -2.28 16.91
C GLU A 18 6.60 -0.93 16.49
N LEU A 19 7.23 -0.21 15.56
CA LEU A 19 6.70 1.05 15.04
C LEU A 19 5.47 0.79 14.18
N TYR A 20 5.50 -0.25 13.37
CA TYR A 20 4.36 -0.66 12.56
C TYR A 20 3.16 -1.03 13.44
N GLU A 21 3.37 -1.78 14.53
CA GLU A 21 2.32 -2.14 15.48
C GLU A 21 1.76 -0.91 16.22
N VAL A 22 2.60 0.06 16.59
CA VAL A 22 2.12 1.32 17.20
C VAL A 22 1.31 2.15 16.22
N MET A 23 1.66 2.17 14.93
CA MET A 23 0.91 2.97 13.94
C MET A 23 -0.44 2.35 13.57
N TYR A 24 -0.52 1.03 13.53
CA TYR A 24 -1.66 0.33 12.91
C TYR A 24 -2.34 -0.72 13.79
N GLY A 25 -1.82 -0.97 14.99
CA GLY A 25 -2.47 -1.79 16.00
C GLY A 25 -3.72 -1.11 16.56
N LEU A 26 -4.70 -1.91 17.01
CA LEU A 26 -5.95 -1.41 17.59
C LEU A 26 -5.75 -0.58 18.88
N GLY A 27 -4.59 -0.69 19.53
CA GLY A 27 -4.19 0.10 20.70
C GLY A 27 -3.13 1.16 20.42
N GLY A 28 -2.84 1.43 19.14
CA GLY A 28 -1.78 2.32 18.67
C GLY A 28 -2.11 3.82 18.72
N ILE A 29 -1.27 4.63 18.07
CA ILE A 29 -1.51 6.07 17.90
C ILE A 29 -2.66 6.31 16.92
N HIS A 30 -3.59 7.19 17.30
CA HIS A 30 -4.61 7.64 16.37
C HIS A 30 -4.00 8.65 15.40
N ILE A 31 -3.86 8.28 14.13
CA ILE A 31 -3.55 9.25 13.08
C ILE A 31 -4.88 9.88 12.64
N GLU A 32 -4.96 11.21 12.76
CA GLU A 32 -6.16 11.97 12.42
C GLU A 32 -6.61 11.67 10.99
N LYS A 33 -7.93 11.57 10.80
CA LYS A 33 -8.50 11.29 9.47
C LYS A 33 -8.36 12.49 8.54
N GLU A 34 -8.48 13.69 9.08
CA GLU A 34 -8.40 14.94 8.33
C GLU A 34 -6.96 15.24 7.89
N GLU A 35 -6.77 15.48 6.58
CA GLU A 35 -5.45 15.64 5.96
C GLU A 35 -4.63 16.74 6.63
N ALA A 36 -5.25 17.89 6.91
CA ALA A 36 -4.59 19.04 7.53
C ALA A 36 -4.06 18.77 8.95
N GLN A 37 -4.51 17.68 9.58
CA GLN A 37 -4.12 17.31 10.95
C GLN A 37 -3.14 16.12 10.96
N LYS A 38 -2.82 15.54 9.80
CA LYS A 38 -1.81 14.48 9.70
C LYS A 38 -0.40 15.03 9.90
N PRO A 39 0.53 14.26 10.47
CA PRO A 39 1.94 14.62 10.49
C PRO A 39 2.48 14.91 9.07
N PRO A 40 3.40 15.88 8.89
CA PRO A 40 3.95 16.22 7.58
C PRO A 40 4.54 15.02 6.83
N GLU A 41 5.11 14.06 7.54
CA GLU A 41 5.67 12.84 6.99
C GLU A 41 4.59 11.95 6.36
N VAL A 42 3.41 11.89 6.98
CA VAL A 42 2.27 11.14 6.46
C VAL A 42 1.73 11.82 5.20
N GLN A 43 1.59 13.15 5.22
CA GLN A 43 1.17 13.93 4.06
C GLN A 43 2.13 13.72 2.88
N ALA A 44 3.45 13.75 3.14
CA ALA A 44 4.47 13.54 2.12
C ALA A 44 4.39 12.13 1.49
N VAL A 45 4.17 11.09 2.29
CA VAL A 45 3.99 9.73 1.77
C VAL A 45 2.71 9.63 0.93
N ILE A 46 1.60 10.23 1.37
CA ILE A 46 0.35 10.25 0.60
C ILE A 46 0.58 10.96 -0.75
N ALA A 47 1.21 12.13 -0.75
CA ALA A 47 1.52 12.88 -1.96
C ALA A 47 2.36 12.06 -2.95
N GLU A 48 3.41 11.38 -2.48
CA GLU A 48 4.25 10.52 -3.32
C GLU A 48 3.44 9.37 -3.98
N VAL A 49 2.47 8.79 -3.26
CA VAL A 49 1.61 7.75 -3.82
C VAL A 49 0.63 8.31 -4.85
N LEU A 50 0.02 9.47 -4.58
CA LEU A 50 -0.90 10.13 -5.50
C LEU A 50 -0.18 10.54 -6.79
N ASP A 51 1.03 11.10 -6.69
CA ASP A 51 1.87 11.43 -7.83
C ASP A 51 2.25 10.18 -8.63
N ALA A 52 2.63 9.10 -7.95
CA ALA A 52 2.93 7.84 -8.61
C ALA A 52 1.72 7.23 -9.34
N LEU A 53 0.51 7.38 -8.80
CA LEU A 53 -0.74 6.98 -9.44
C LEU A 53 -1.04 7.84 -10.68
N ALA A 54 -0.89 9.17 -10.59
CA ALA A 54 -1.11 10.09 -11.69
C ALA A 54 -0.14 9.83 -12.85
N VAL A 55 1.15 9.65 -12.55
CA VAL A 55 2.19 9.32 -13.54
C VAL A 55 1.89 7.99 -14.22
N TRP A 56 1.49 6.97 -13.46
CA TRP A 56 1.12 5.67 -14.02
C TRP A 56 -0.11 5.77 -14.93
N ALA A 57 -1.16 6.46 -14.47
CA ALA A 57 -2.39 6.65 -15.22
C ALA A 57 -2.14 7.36 -16.55
N GLN A 58 -1.33 8.43 -16.54
CA GLN A 58 -0.93 9.13 -17.75
C GLN A 58 -0.12 8.24 -18.71
N ALA A 59 0.83 7.45 -18.18
CA ALA A 59 1.69 6.61 -19.00
C ALA A 59 0.93 5.45 -19.67
N GLU A 60 -0.13 4.96 -19.02
CA GLU A 60 -0.92 3.82 -19.48
C GLU A 60 -2.21 4.23 -20.20
N ASP A 61 -2.46 5.53 -20.36
CA ASP A 61 -3.71 6.10 -20.90
C ASP A 61 -4.97 5.59 -20.18
N VAL A 62 -4.89 5.51 -18.85
CA VAL A 62 -5.96 5.01 -17.98
C VAL A 62 -6.64 6.16 -17.26
N THR A 63 -7.97 6.20 -17.33
CA THR A 63 -8.76 7.07 -16.44
C THR A 63 -8.98 6.33 -15.12
N LEU A 64 -8.30 6.77 -14.07
CA LEU A 64 -8.57 6.27 -12.72
C LEU A 64 -9.99 6.70 -12.28
N PRO A 65 -10.62 5.94 -11.36
CA PRO A 65 -11.60 6.50 -10.43
C PRO A 65 -11.03 7.75 -9.72
N ASP A 66 -11.83 8.45 -8.90
CA ASP A 66 -11.30 9.53 -8.07
C ASP A 66 -9.95 9.12 -7.45
N VAL A 67 -8.91 9.96 -7.63
CA VAL A 67 -7.53 9.57 -7.31
C VAL A 67 -7.38 9.25 -5.81
N THR A 68 -8.23 9.84 -4.97
CA THR A 68 -8.33 9.55 -3.54
C THR A 68 -8.89 8.15 -3.31
N ASP A 69 -9.93 7.76 -4.05
CA ASP A 69 -10.50 6.42 -3.97
C ASP A 69 -9.51 5.37 -4.48
N ALA A 70 -8.80 5.66 -5.57
CA ALA A 70 -7.74 4.81 -6.09
C ALA A 70 -6.61 4.61 -5.05
N PHE A 71 -6.21 5.69 -4.37
CA PHE A 71 -5.28 5.64 -3.25
C PHE A 71 -5.82 4.77 -2.10
N GLN A 72 -7.07 4.95 -1.68
CA GLN A 72 -7.66 4.17 -0.58
C GLN A 72 -7.72 2.67 -0.90
N VAL A 73 -8.09 2.30 -2.14
CA VAL A 73 -8.10 0.90 -2.60
C VAL A 73 -6.69 0.32 -2.58
N LEU A 74 -5.71 1.06 -3.11
CA LEU A 74 -4.32 0.63 -3.13
C LEU A 74 -3.76 0.47 -1.70
N TRP A 75 -3.97 1.47 -0.85
CA TRP A 75 -3.53 1.48 0.53
C TRP A 75 -4.18 0.33 1.31
N GLY A 76 -5.49 0.12 1.17
CA GLY A 76 -6.20 -0.99 1.83
C GLY A 76 -5.65 -2.36 1.45
N MET A 77 -5.33 -2.57 0.16
CA MET A 77 -4.70 -3.81 -0.29
C MET A 77 -3.30 -4.00 0.30
N ILE A 78 -2.44 -2.99 0.21
CA ILE A 78 -1.06 -3.05 0.73
C ILE A 78 -1.09 -3.26 2.25
N HIS A 79 -1.82 -2.41 2.95
CA HIS A 79 -1.94 -2.43 4.41
C HIS A 79 -2.50 -3.76 4.91
N GLY A 80 -3.54 -4.28 4.26
CA GLY A 80 -4.15 -5.57 4.60
C GLY A 80 -3.18 -6.74 4.42
N LEU A 81 -2.50 -6.84 3.28
CA LEU A 81 -1.53 -7.92 3.04
C LEU A 81 -0.33 -7.84 3.97
N VAL A 82 0.19 -6.64 4.25
CA VAL A 82 1.30 -6.45 5.20
C VAL A 82 0.86 -6.86 6.60
N THR A 83 -0.33 -6.45 7.06
CA THR A 83 -0.87 -6.83 8.37
C THR A 83 -1.05 -8.35 8.50
N LEU A 84 -1.56 -9.00 7.46
CA LEU A 84 -1.71 -10.47 7.43
C LEU A 84 -0.35 -11.18 7.41
N GLY A 85 0.63 -10.64 6.68
CA GLY A 85 2.00 -11.15 6.64
C GLY A 85 2.70 -11.01 8.00
N MET A 86 2.65 -9.82 8.61
CA MET A 86 3.23 -9.56 9.93
C MET A 86 2.60 -10.43 11.03
N SER A 87 1.31 -10.74 10.92
CA SER A 87 0.60 -11.58 11.89
C SER A 87 0.69 -13.09 11.62
N GLY A 88 1.42 -13.52 10.58
CA GLY A 88 1.55 -14.93 10.21
C GLY A 88 0.23 -15.58 9.78
N ARG A 89 -0.72 -14.80 9.27
CA ARG A 89 -2.06 -15.26 8.86
C ARG A 89 -2.16 -15.62 7.38
N LEU A 90 -1.12 -15.37 6.61
CA LEU A 90 -1.03 -15.81 5.21
C LEU A 90 -0.60 -17.27 5.15
N VAL A 91 -1.25 -18.05 4.29
CA VAL A 91 -0.85 -19.44 4.04
C VAL A 91 0.39 -19.43 3.17
N GLU A 92 1.53 -19.85 3.72
CA GLU A 92 2.78 -19.88 2.97
C GLU A 92 2.72 -20.87 1.79
N SER A 93 3.19 -20.41 0.63
CA SER A 93 3.48 -21.30 -0.49
C SER A 93 4.79 -22.03 -0.22
N LYS A 94 4.86 -23.34 -0.52
CA LYS A 94 6.07 -24.14 -0.25
C LYS A 94 7.26 -23.60 -1.05
N GLY A 95 8.33 -23.23 -0.34
CA GLY A 95 9.64 -22.88 -0.92
C GLY A 95 9.85 -21.39 -1.20
N GLU A 96 8.89 -20.53 -0.85
CA GLU A 96 8.99 -19.09 -1.07
C GLU A 96 9.58 -18.37 0.15
N ARG A 97 10.65 -17.60 -0.06
CA ARG A 97 11.38 -16.91 1.02
C ARG A 97 10.65 -15.67 1.54
N ASP A 98 9.80 -15.05 0.73
CA ASP A 98 9.04 -13.85 1.08
C ASP A 98 7.66 -13.85 0.38
N HIS A 99 6.79 -14.74 0.85
CA HIS A 99 5.45 -14.92 0.26
C HIS A 99 4.61 -13.63 0.31
N THR A 100 4.75 -12.84 1.37
CA THR A 100 4.05 -11.56 1.52
C THR A 100 4.47 -10.57 0.44
N HIS A 101 5.77 -10.43 0.15
CA HIS A 101 6.24 -9.56 -0.94
C HIS A 101 5.68 -9.98 -2.29
N THR A 102 5.65 -11.28 -2.58
CA THR A 102 5.06 -11.81 -3.82
C THR A 102 3.57 -11.46 -3.92
N LEU A 103 2.80 -11.71 -2.86
CA LEU A 103 1.36 -11.39 -2.84
C LEU A 103 1.10 -9.89 -3.02
N LEU A 104 1.94 -9.03 -2.45
CA LEU A 104 1.88 -7.59 -2.64
C LEU A 104 2.10 -7.20 -4.11
N GLN A 105 3.10 -7.77 -4.77
CA GLN A 105 3.35 -7.50 -6.19
C GLN A 105 2.21 -8.02 -7.08
N GLN A 106 1.66 -9.20 -6.77
CA GLN A 106 0.50 -9.76 -7.46
C GLN A 106 -0.76 -8.91 -7.28
N GLY A 107 -1.04 -8.49 -6.04
CA GLY A 107 -2.18 -7.63 -5.71
C GLY A 107 -2.09 -6.27 -6.40
N LEU A 108 -0.92 -5.65 -6.40
CA LEU A 108 -0.68 -4.41 -7.14
C LEU A 108 -0.94 -4.61 -8.64
N ALA A 109 -0.34 -5.65 -9.25
CA ALA A 109 -0.55 -5.93 -10.67
C ALA A 109 -2.03 -6.18 -11.01
N ALA A 110 -2.77 -6.89 -10.15
CA ALA A 110 -4.19 -7.15 -10.34
C ALA A 110 -5.02 -5.86 -10.30
N ILE A 111 -4.76 -4.95 -9.36
CA ILE A 111 -5.45 -3.65 -9.27
C ILE A 111 -5.16 -2.81 -10.52
N LEU A 112 -3.88 -2.64 -10.89
CA LEU A 112 -3.49 -1.84 -12.05
C LEU A 112 -4.07 -2.40 -13.35
N ASN A 113 -4.06 -3.72 -13.53
CA ASN A 113 -4.70 -4.36 -14.68
C ASN A 113 -6.22 -4.18 -14.68
N GLY A 114 -6.86 -4.22 -13.50
CA GLY A 114 -8.29 -3.98 -13.35
C GLY A 114 -8.67 -2.57 -13.79
N TRP A 115 -7.92 -1.55 -13.38
CA TRP A 115 -8.16 -0.17 -13.84
C TRP A 115 -7.90 0.01 -15.33
N ARG A 116 -6.86 -0.65 -15.88
CA ARG A 116 -6.60 -0.61 -17.33
C ARG A 116 -7.76 -1.18 -18.16
N GLN A 117 -8.48 -2.17 -17.65
CA GLN A 117 -9.60 -2.79 -18.36
C GLN A 117 -10.93 -2.04 -18.21
N GLN A 118 -11.00 -1.05 -17.31
CA GLN A 118 -12.18 -0.21 -17.11
C GLN A 118 -12.15 1.07 -17.96
N ALA A 119 -10.98 1.41 -18.53
CA ALA A 119 -10.77 2.54 -19.41
C ALA A 119 -11.31 2.30 -20.83
#